data_AF-N6YVQ0-F1
#
_entry.id   AF-N6YVQ0-F1
#
_cell.length_a   1.000
_cell.length_b   1.000
_cell.length_c   1.000
_cell.angle_alpha   90.00
_cell.angle_beta   90.00
_cell.angle_gamma   90.00
#
_symmetry.space_group_name_H-M   'P 1'
#
loop_
_entity.id
_entity.type
_entity.pdbx_description
1 polymer ?
#
loop_
_entity_poly.entity_id
_entity_poly.type
_entity_poly.pdbx_seq_one_letter_code
_entity_poly.pdbx_strand_id
1 'polypeptide(L)' 'LAAVAADAQGRPGVWVVGDDERVARRPVRTGAIVGADIVVESGLAPGERVVAAGVGALREGMAVRPLESR' A
#
# COMPACT_ATOMS: atom_id res chain seq x y z
N LEU A 1 -1.04 -5.47 -11.31
CA LEU A 1 -0.32 -5.16 -10.04
C LEU A 1 -1.37 -4.66 -9.05
N ALA A 2 -1.30 -5.03 -7.76
CA ALA A 2 -2.32 -4.69 -6.78
C ALA A 2 -1.66 -4.01 -5.56
N ALA A 3 -2.06 -2.76 -5.29
CA ALA A 3 -1.52 -1.95 -4.19
C ALA A 3 -2.28 -2.10 -2.86
N VAL A 4 -3.56 -2.51 -2.94
CA VAL A 4 -4.40 -2.77 -1.76
C VAL A 4 -4.44 -4.27 -1.50
N ALA A 5 -4.12 -4.66 -0.27
CA ALA A 5 -4.22 -6.04 0.19
C ALA A 5 -5.07 -6.10 1.46
N ALA A 6 -5.76 -7.21 1.68
CA ALA A 6 -6.42 -7.49 2.96
C ALA A 6 -5.40 -8.05 3.97
N ASP A 7 -5.55 -7.74 5.26
CA ASP A 7 -4.84 -8.44 6.33
C ASP A 7 -5.46 -9.82 6.60
N ALA A 8 -4.90 -10.56 7.58
CA ALA A 8 -5.41 -11.88 7.96
C ALA A 8 -6.86 -11.86 8.51
N GLN A 9 -7.38 -10.67 8.83
CA GLN A 9 -8.74 -10.44 9.30
C GLN A 9 -9.65 -9.88 8.19
N GLY A 10 -9.18 -9.82 6.94
CA GLY A 10 -9.94 -9.31 5.80
C GLY A 10 -9.99 -7.78 5.70
N ARG A 11 -9.26 -7.04 6.54
CA ARG A 11 -9.29 -5.58 6.54
C ARG A 11 -8.36 -5.02 5.46
N PRO A 12 -8.85 -4.10 4.60
CA PRO A 12 -8.03 -3.51 3.55
C PRO A 12 -6.95 -2.61 4.14
N GLY A 13 -5.76 -2.68 3.55
CA GLY A 13 -4.62 -1.87 3.92
C GLY A 13 -3.63 -1.78 2.77
N VAL A 14 -2.80 -0.76 2.82
CA VAL A 14 -1.68 -0.59 1.88
C VAL A 14 -0.36 -0.66 2.65
N TRP A 15 0.71 -0.93 1.93
CA TRP A 15 2.07 -0.79 2.44
C TRP A 15 2.60 0.58 2.06
N VAL A 16 2.94 1.41 3.05
CA VAL A 16 3.54 2.73 2.85
C VAL A 16 5.05 2.60 3.07
N VAL A 17 5.84 3.22 2.20
CA VAL A 17 7.29 3.26 2.29
C VAL A 17 7.71 4.50 3.06
N GLY A 18 8.36 4.31 4.21
CA GLY A 18 8.95 5.38 4.99
C GLY A 18 10.23 5.94 4.37
N ASP A 19 10.73 7.02 4.94
CA ASP A 19 11.99 7.66 4.51
C ASP A 19 13.21 6.78 4.81
N ASP A 20 13.06 5.80 5.70
CA ASP A 20 14.04 4.78 6.04
C ASP A 20 14.04 3.57 5.06
N GLU A 21 13.31 3.68 3.95
CA GLU A 21 13.10 2.62 2.96
C GLU A 21 12.46 1.35 3.54
N ARG A 22 11.70 1.47 4.63
CA ARG A 22 10.96 0.35 5.22
C ARG A 22 9.47 0.48 4.98
N VAL A 23 8.80 -0.65 4.91
CA VAL A 23 7.34 -0.67 4.78
C VAL A 23 6.64 -0.73 6.13
N ALA A 24 5.59 0.08 6.25
CA ALA A 24 4.63 0.03 7.34
C ALA A 24 3.24 -0.28 6.78
N ARG A 25 2.50 -1.16 7.44
CA ARG A 25 1.12 -1.44 7.05
C ARG A 25 0.24 -0.29 7.51
N ARG A 26 -0.53 0.27 6.59
CA ARG A 26 -1.48 1.35 6.86
C ARG A 26 -2.90 0.84 6.58
N PRO A 27 -3.79 0.79 7.57
CA PRO A 27 -5.20 0.55 7.30
C PRO A 27 -5.76 1.71 6.47
N VAL A 28 -6.52 1.40 5.43
CA VAL A 28 -7.16 2.41 4.58
C VAL A 28 -8.64 2.13 4.44
N ARG A 29 -9.43 3.18 4.25
CA ARG A 29 -10.82 3.03 3.78
C ARG A 29 -10.83 3.14 2.27
N THR A 30 -11.40 2.14 1.62
CA THR A 30 -11.54 2.11 0.16
C THR A 30 -12.97 2.43 -0.23
N GLY A 31 -13.14 3.11 -1.36
CA GLY A 31 -14.41 3.46 -1.97
C GLY A 31 -14.63 2.65 -3.24
N ALA A 32 -15.17 3.29 -4.27
CA ALA A 32 -15.50 2.64 -5.54
C ALA A 32 -14.24 2.09 -6.27
N ILE A 33 -14.44 0.97 -6.96
CA ILE A 33 -13.49 0.47 -7.96
C ILE A 33 -13.83 1.14 -9.29
N VAL A 34 -12.83 1.74 -9.94
CA VAL A 34 -12.95 2.45 -11.21
C VAL A 34 -11.97 1.83 -12.20
N GLY A 35 -12.50 0.99 -13.10
CA GLY A 35 -11.65 0.24 -14.04
C GLY A 35 -10.73 -0.74 -13.30
N ALA A 36 -9.43 -0.53 -13.42
CA ALA A 36 -8.41 -1.33 -12.73
C ALA A 36 -7.98 -0.73 -11.37
N ASP A 37 -8.48 0.45 -11.02
CA ASP A 37 -8.08 1.21 -9.85
C ASP A 37 -9.13 1.13 -8.73
N ILE A 38 -8.71 1.34 -7.50
CA ILE A 38 -9.57 1.45 -6.32
C ILE A 38 -9.38 2.81 -5.67
N VAL A 39 -10.48 3.51 -5.38
CA VAL A 39 -10.44 4.79 -4.71
C VAL A 39 -10.09 4.57 -3.24
N VAL A 40 -9.12 5.32 -2.72
CA VAL A 40 -8.82 5.39 -1.28
C VAL A 40 -9.44 6.65 -0.71
N GLU A 41 -10.42 6.49 0.18
CA GLU A 41 -11.15 7.60 0.80
C GLU A 41 -10.42 8.20 2.00
N SER A 42 -9.64 7.38 2.72
CA SER A 42 -8.86 7.84 3.88
C SER A 42 -7.78 6.84 4.28
N GLY A 43 -6.81 7.31 5.07
CA GLY A 43 -5.69 6.52 5.59
C GLY A 43 -4.36 6.81 4.91
N LEU A 44 -4.36 7.62 3.83
CA LEU A 44 -3.17 8.10 3.14
C LEU A 44 -3.18 9.63 3.05
N ALA A 45 -2.00 10.22 3.13
CA ALA A 45 -1.75 11.62 2.88
C ALA A 45 -1.19 11.82 1.46
N PRO A 46 -1.41 12.99 0.84
CA PRO A 46 -0.77 13.34 -0.42
C PRO A 46 0.76 13.26 -0.31
N GLY A 47 1.41 12.72 -1.35
CA GLY A 47 2.87 12.57 -1.42
C GLY A 47 3.42 11.29 -0.78
N GLU A 48 2.58 10.48 -0.12
CA GLU A 48 3.03 9.21 0.43
C GLU A 48 3.28 8.15 -0.66
N ARG A 49 4.37 7.42 -0.50
CA ARG A 49 4.76 6.34 -1.41
C ARG A 49 4.15 5.02 -0.96
N VAL A 50 3.44 4.34 -1.85
CA VAL A 50 2.81 3.05 -1.58
C VAL A 50 3.40 1.94 -2.45
N VAL A 51 3.38 0.71 -1.94
CA VAL A 51 3.84 -0.45 -2.70
C VAL A 51 2.72 -0.99 -3.58
N ALA A 52 2.97 -1.05 -4.90
CA ALA A 52 2.01 -1.56 -5.88
C ALA A 52 2.25 -3.04 -6.29
N ALA A 53 3.42 -3.60 -5.94
CA ALA A 53 3.86 -4.92 -6.38
C ALA A 53 4.41 -5.74 -5.21
N GLY A 54 4.12 -7.04 -5.17
CA GLY A 54 4.65 -7.93 -4.12
C GLY A 54 4.01 -7.74 -2.74
N VAL A 55 2.87 -7.05 -2.64
CA VAL A 55 2.17 -6.73 -1.38
C VAL A 55 1.88 -7.94 -0.48
N GLY A 56 1.69 -9.14 -1.06
CA GLY A 56 1.43 -10.37 -0.32
C GLY A 56 2.66 -11.00 0.35
N ALA A 57 3.87 -10.63 -0.08
CA ALA A 57 5.12 -11.15 0.50
C ALA A 57 5.71 -10.23 1.58
N LEU A 58 5.21 -9.00 1.69
CA LEU A 58 5.72 -8.00 2.61
C LEU A 58 5.30 -8.28 4.06
N ARG A 59 6.16 -7.87 4.98
CA ARG A 59 5.94 -7.87 6.43
C ARG A 59 6.32 -6.51 6.99
N GLU A 60 5.77 -6.18 8.15
CA GLU A 60 6.05 -4.92 8.83
C GLU A 60 7.56 -4.73 9.08
N GLY A 61 8.07 -3.53 8.79
CA GLY A 61 9.48 -3.17 8.96
C GLY A 61 10.41 -3.75 7.90
N MET A 62 9.90 -4.49 6.90
CA MET A 62 10.70 -5.04 5.82
C MET A 62 11.32 -3.91 5.00
N ALA A 63 12.63 -4.00 4.77
CA ALA A 63 13.32 -3.08 3.87
C ALA A 63 12.89 -3.36 2.43
N VAL A 64 12.54 -2.31 1.70
CA VAL A 64 12.17 -2.39 0.29
C VAL A 64 13.06 -1.47 -0.51
N ARG A 65 13.25 -1.81 -1.78
CA ARG A 65 13.94 -0.92 -2.71
C ARG A 65 12.89 -0.26 -3.59
N PRO A 66 12.77 1.08 -3.60
CA PRO A 66 11.87 1.76 -4.51
C PRO A 66 12.19 1.36 -5.95
N LEU A 67 11.19 0.86 -6.66
CA LEU A 67 11.24 0.80 -8.12
C LEU A 67 10.84 2.20 -8.59
N GLU A 68 11.83 3.04 -8.90
CA GLU A 68 11.59 4.33 -9.53
C GLU A 68 10.80 4.09 -10.83
N SER A 69 9.50 4.40 -10.82
CA SER A 69 8.69 4.42 -12.04
C SER A 69 9.08 5.68 -12.81
N ARG A 70 9.97 5.53 -13.78
CA ARG A 70 10.35 6.59 -14.70
C ARG A 70 9.27 6.81 -15.75
#